data_AF-A0A9Q0QA34-F1
#
_entry.id   AF-A0A9Q0QA34-F1
#
_cell.length_a   1.000
_cell.length_b   1.000
_cell.length_c   1.000
_cell.angle_alpha   90.00
_cell.angle_beta   90.00
_cell.angle_gamma   90.00
#
_symmetry.space_group_name_H-M   'P 1'
#
loop_
_entity.id
_entity.type
_entity.pdbx_description
1 polymer ?
#
loop_
_entity_poly.entity_id
_entity_poly.type
_entity_poly.pdbx_seq_one_letter_code
_entity_poly.pdbx_strand_id
1 'polypeptide(L)'
;MNLQLPYCFCFFLLLQLPFSTNGQAYNNVSLGSSLTATAASGDLAWTSPSEEFAFGFQQVGDAGYLLAIWFNKIPERTIVWHPNMDHSIFGWKWSSLWSHA
;
A
#
# COMPACT_ATOMS: atom_id res chain seq x y z
N MET A 1 16.48 -52.85 6.90
CA MET A 1 15.27 -52.09 6.56
C MET A 1 15.71 -50.71 6.09
N ASN A 2 15.48 -50.38 4.82
CA ASN A 2 16.09 -49.23 4.15
C ASN A 2 15.17 -48.00 4.30
N LEU A 3 15.36 -47.23 5.37
CA LEU A 3 14.59 -46.02 5.69
C LEU A 3 14.99 -44.80 4.83
N GLN A 4 16.00 -44.93 3.96
CA GLN A 4 16.50 -43.87 3.09
C GLN A 4 15.52 -43.52 1.95
N LEU A 5 14.92 -44.55 1.34
CA LEU A 5 14.01 -44.43 0.21
C LEU A 5 12.77 -43.56 0.50
N PRO A 6 12.04 -43.74 1.63
CA PRO A 6 10.90 -42.89 1.96
C PRO A 6 11.32 -41.44 2.26
N TYR A 7 12.49 -41.21 2.85
CA TYR A 7 12.98 -39.85 3.12
C TYR A 7 13.27 -39.05 1.84
N CYS A 8 13.95 -39.68 0.87
CA CYS A 8 14.18 -39.06 -0.43
C CYS A 8 12.86 -38.74 -1.15
N PHE A 9 11.89 -39.67 -1.09
CA PHE A 9 10.58 -39.45 -1.68
C PHE A 9 9.82 -38.28 -1.04
N CYS A 10 9.84 -38.18 0.30
CA CYS A 10 9.26 -37.04 1.02
C CYS A 10 9.92 -35.71 0.66
N PHE A 11 11.26 -35.69 0.52
CA PHE A 11 11.98 -34.50 0.10
C PHE A 11 11.60 -34.05 -1.32
N PHE A 12 11.45 -35.00 -2.25
CA PHE A 12 10.95 -34.69 -3.59
C PHE A 12 9.53 -34.13 -3.56
N LEU A 13 8.62 -34.72 -2.77
CA LEU A 13 7.24 -34.21 -2.61
C LEU A 13 7.21 -32.78 -2.05
N LEU A 14 8.07 -32.46 -1.08
CA LEU A 14 8.21 -31.12 -0.53
C LEU A 14 8.69 -30.11 -1.59
N LEU A 15 9.52 -30.55 -2.53
CA LEU A 15 10.02 -29.70 -3.62
C LEU A 15 8.95 -29.38 -4.68
N GLN A 16 7.89 -30.19 -4.77
CA GLN A 16 6.81 -30.00 -5.75
C GLN A 16 5.67 -29.13 -5.23
N LEU A 17 5.74 -28.66 -3.97
CA LEU A 17 4.77 -27.70 -3.44
C LEU A 17 4.81 -26.45 -4.32
N PRO A 18 3.72 -26.13 -5.05
CA PRO A 18 3.66 -24.88 -5.77
C PRO A 18 3.70 -23.77 -4.72
N PHE A 19 4.72 -22.92 -4.77
CA PHE A 19 4.68 -21.63 -4.11
C PHE A 19 3.61 -20.83 -4.84
N SER A 20 2.36 -20.94 -4.39
CA SER A 20 1.28 -20.12 -4.89
C SER A 20 1.57 -18.68 -4.48
N THR A 21 2.13 -17.90 -5.39
CA THR A 21 2.16 -16.45 -5.22
C THR A 21 0.75 -15.96 -5.55
N ASN A 22 -0.01 -15.56 -4.53
CA ASN A 22 -1.25 -14.82 -4.77
C ASN A 22 -0.87 -13.47 -5.39
N GLY A 23 -0.89 -13.40 -6.73
CA GLY A 23 -0.86 -12.12 -7.44
C GLY A 23 -2.17 -11.41 -7.14
N GLN A 24 -2.12 -10.37 -6.31
CA GLN A 24 -3.31 -9.57 -6.01
C GLN A 24 -3.78 -8.87 -7.28
N ALA A 25 -5.10 -8.90 -7.51
CA ALA A 25 -5.71 -8.26 -8.67
C ALA A 25 -5.35 -6.77 -8.67
N TYR A 26 -4.61 -6.33 -9.67
CA TYR A 26 -4.28 -4.93 -9.84
C TYR A 26 -5.57 -4.17 -10.17
N ASN A 27 -6.10 -3.44 -9.19
CA ASN A 27 -7.24 -2.56 -9.39
C ASN A 27 -6.75 -1.32 -10.14
N ASN A 28 -6.80 -1.36 -11.47
CA ASN A 28 -6.39 -0.23 -12.28
C ASN A 28 -7.39 0.92 -12.11
N VAL A 29 -6.90 2.07 -11.71
CA VAL A 29 -7.72 3.29 -11.64
C VAL A 29 -7.85 3.82 -13.06
N SER A 30 -9.07 3.78 -13.61
CA SER A 30 -9.33 4.29 -14.95
C SER A 30 -9.34 5.83 -14.98
N LEU A 31 -8.93 6.40 -16.12
CA LEU A 31 -9.07 7.83 -16.38
C LEU A 31 -10.53 8.27 -16.21
N GLY A 32 -10.74 9.37 -15.49
CA GLY A 32 -12.07 9.86 -15.12
C GLY A 32 -12.60 9.32 -13.78
N SER A 33 -11.91 8.37 -13.16
CA SER A 33 -12.16 8.01 -11.77
C SER A 33 -11.82 9.17 -10.85
N SER A 34 -12.65 9.37 -9.81
CA SER A 34 -12.45 10.41 -8.81
C SER A 34 -12.72 9.86 -7.41
N LEU A 35 -12.06 10.45 -6.42
CA LEU A 35 -12.31 10.21 -5.01
C LEU A 35 -12.95 11.45 -4.42
N THR A 36 -13.98 11.26 -3.60
CA THR A 36 -14.69 12.35 -2.93
C THR A 36 -14.66 12.12 -1.43
N ALA A 37 -14.26 13.15 -0.70
CA ALA A 37 -14.30 13.16 0.75
C ALA A 37 -15.75 13.04 1.26
N THR A 38 -16.07 11.90 1.86
CA THR A 38 -17.38 11.59 2.46
C THR A 38 -17.18 10.83 3.76
N ALA A 39 -18.25 10.67 4.55
CA ALA A 39 -18.18 9.92 5.82
C ALA A 39 -17.72 8.45 5.64
N ALA A 40 -17.90 7.88 4.45
CA ALA A 40 -17.41 6.55 4.06
C ALA A 40 -16.04 6.58 3.33
N SER A 41 -15.29 7.68 3.42
CA SER A 41 -14.04 7.89 2.67
C SER A 41 -12.96 6.84 2.92
N GLY A 42 -12.95 6.22 4.10
CA GLY A 42 -12.07 5.07 4.39
C GLY A 42 -12.41 3.82 3.57
N ASP A 43 -13.67 3.65 3.17
CA ASP A 43 -14.15 2.49 2.39
C ASP A 43 -14.04 2.74 0.88
N LEU A 44 -13.90 4.02 0.48
CA LEU A 44 -13.72 4.47 -0.91
C LEU A 44 -12.25 4.64 -1.30
N ALA A 45 -11.31 4.32 -0.41
CA ALA A 45 -9.87 4.48 -0.66
C ALA A 45 -9.35 3.49 -1.72
N TRP A 46 -8.35 3.93 -2.48
CA TRP A 46 -7.62 3.05 -3.39
C TRP A 46 -6.54 2.29 -2.62
N THR A 47 -6.75 1.00 -2.44
CA THR A 47 -5.80 0.10 -1.79
C THR A 47 -4.73 -0.35 -2.76
N SER A 48 -3.48 -0.40 -2.29
CA SER A 48 -2.36 -0.91 -3.08
C SER A 48 -2.52 -2.41 -3.32
N PRO A 49 -1.89 -2.93 -4.40
CA PRO A 49 -1.49 -4.31 -4.62
C PRO A 49 -1.54 -5.20 -3.39
N SER A 50 -0.52 -4.95 -2.56
CA SER A 50 -0.13 -5.63 -1.32
C SER A 50 -1.07 -5.48 -0.14
N GLU A 51 -2.12 -4.66 -0.28
CA GLU A 51 -3.00 -4.14 0.79
C GLU A 51 -2.25 -3.49 1.95
N GLU A 52 -0.97 -3.14 1.76
CA GLU A 52 -0.15 -2.53 2.79
C GLU A 52 -0.41 -1.03 2.91
N PHE A 53 -0.69 -0.38 1.78
CA PHE A 53 -0.96 1.04 1.70
C PHE A 53 -2.35 1.30 1.13
N ALA A 54 -2.93 2.44 1.50
CA ALA A 54 -4.13 2.97 0.87
C ALA A 54 -3.96 4.46 0.61
N PHE A 55 -4.58 4.94 -0.47
CA PHE A 55 -4.59 6.32 -0.91
C PHE A 55 -6.02 6.84 -0.98
N GLY A 56 -6.26 8.04 -0.45
CA GLY A 56 -7.56 8.68 -0.51
C GLY A 56 -7.72 9.78 0.53
N PHE A 57 -8.97 10.09 0.85
CA PHE A 57 -9.30 11.07 1.87
C PHE A 57 -9.46 10.40 3.22
N GLN A 58 -8.72 10.87 4.22
CA GLN A 58 -8.82 10.41 5.60
C GLN A 58 -9.35 11.54 6.47
N GLN A 59 -10.33 11.24 7.32
CA GLN A 59 -10.82 12.21 8.29
C GLN A 59 -9.77 12.48 9.37
N VAL A 60 -9.49 13.75 9.64
CA VAL A 60 -8.54 14.18 10.68
C VAL A 60 -9.32 14.94 11.75
N GLY A 61 -9.76 14.20 12.78
CA GLY A 61 -10.60 14.73 13.86
C GLY A 61 -11.89 15.38 13.34
N ASP A 62 -12.26 16.51 13.94
CA ASP A 62 -13.41 17.33 13.51
C ASP A 62 -13.02 18.37 12.45
N ALA A 63 -11.75 18.44 12.06
CA ALA A 63 -11.21 19.47 11.19
C ALA A 63 -11.47 19.23 9.69
N GLY A 64 -11.96 18.04 9.33
CA GLY A 64 -12.31 17.67 7.95
C GLY A 64 -11.49 16.50 7.42
N TYR A 65 -11.26 16.49 6.10
CA TYR A 65 -10.58 15.40 5.40
C TYR A 65 -9.24 15.84 4.83
N LEU A 66 -8.24 14.97 4.94
CA LEU A 66 -6.91 15.14 4.38
C LEU A 66 -6.69 14.10 3.27
N LEU A 67 -6.21 14.55 2.10
CA LEU A 67 -5.73 13.63 1.07
C LEU A 67 -4.40 13.04 1.52
N ALA A 68 -4.29 11.72 1.64
CA ALA A 68 -3.12 11.08 2.24
C ALA A 68 -2.87 9.68 1.69
N ILE A 69 -1.69 9.15 2.01
CA ILE A 69 -1.34 7.74 1.95
C ILE A 69 -1.11 7.26 3.38
N TRP A 70 -1.68 6.11 3.74
CA TRP A 70 -1.54 5.51 5.07
C TRP A 70 -1.30 4.00 5.00
N PHE A 71 -0.86 3.43 6.12
CA PHE A 71 -0.79 1.98 6.30
C PHE A 71 -2.19 1.39 6.45
N ASN A 72 -2.61 0.59 5.47
CA ASN A 72 -3.96 0.03 5.41
C ASN A 72 -4.18 -1.11 6.41
N LYS A 73 -3.11 -1.84 6.79
CA LYS A 73 -3.17 -2.94 7.76
C LYS A 73 -3.14 -2.48 9.23
N ILE A 74 -2.85 -1.20 9.46
CA ILE A 74 -2.79 -0.61 10.81
C ILE A 74 -4.15 0.06 11.10
N PRO A 75 -4.90 -0.36 12.13
CA PRO A 75 -6.24 0.20 12.43
C PRO A 75 -6.24 1.71 12.66
N GLU A 76 -5.16 2.24 13.23
CA GLU A 76 -4.96 3.67 13.44
C GLU A 76 -4.76 4.45 12.13
N ARG A 77 -4.56 3.73 11.01
CA ARG A 77 -4.37 4.27 9.65
C ARG A 77 -3.32 5.39 9.64
N THR A 78 -2.14 5.05 10.16
CA THR A 78 -1.03 6.01 10.28
C THR A 78 -0.63 6.56 8.90
N ILE A 79 -0.68 7.88 8.78
CA ILE A 79 -0.31 8.60 7.56
C ILE A 79 1.20 8.52 7.36
N VAL A 80 1.61 8.02 6.20
CA VAL A 80 3.02 7.99 5.77
C VAL A 80 3.36 9.18 4.87
N TRP A 81 2.36 9.75 4.22
CA TRP A 81 2.52 10.89 3.33
C TRP A 81 1.21 11.66 3.17
N HIS A 82 1.31 12.98 3.09
CA HIS A 82 0.24 13.87 2.67
C HIS A 82 0.85 15.01 1.83
N PRO A 83 0.10 15.63 0.91
CA PRO A 83 0.62 16.74 0.13
C PRO A 83 0.93 17.90 1.08
N ASN A 84 2.09 18.52 0.89
CA ASN A 84 2.39 19.79 1.55
C ASN A 84 1.66 20.90 0.78
N MET A 85 0.52 21.35 1.30
CA MET A 85 -0.28 22.40 0.68
C MET A 85 0.41 23.78 0.69
N ASP A 86 1.53 23.92 1.42
CA ASP A 86 2.30 25.17 1.47
C ASP A 86 3.19 25.42 0.24
N HIS A 87 3.26 24.47 -0.70
CA HIS A 87 4.13 24.59 -1.88
C HIS A 87 3.38 25.08 -3.13
N SER A 88 2.78 26.26 -3.03
CA SER A 88 2.41 27.09 -4.20
C SER A 88 3.42 28.23 -4.39
N ILE A 89 4.73 27.93 -4.48
CA ILE A 89 5.73 28.89 -4.95
C ILE A 89 6.82 28.19 -5.80
N PHE A 90 6.75 28.38 -7.12
CA PHE A 90 7.85 28.24 -8.10
C PHE A 90 9.01 27.26 -7.80
N GLY A 91 8.86 26.02 -8.27
CA GLY A 91 9.83 25.32 -9.13
C GLY A 91 11.24 24.91 -8.65
N TRP A 92 11.82 25.47 -7.58
CA TRP A 92 13.28 25.29 -7.37
C TRP A 92 13.74 24.95 -5.95
N LYS A 93 12.82 24.72 -4.99
CA LYS A 93 13.19 24.40 -3.60
C LYS A 93 13.08 22.91 -3.25
N TRP A 94 13.47 22.03 -4.18
CA TRP A 94 13.65 20.59 -3.89
C TRP A 94 15.12 20.14 -3.92
N SER A 95 16.02 20.91 -4.55
CA SER A 95 17.45 20.58 -4.60
C SER A 95 18.21 20.89 -3.32
N SER A 96 17.66 21.69 -2.40
CA SER A 96 18.38 22.10 -1.18
C SER A 96 18.30 21.10 -0.02
N LEU A 97 17.44 20.07 -0.10
CA LEU A 97 17.22 19.13 1.01
C LEU A 97 18.01 17.81 0.88
N TRP A 98 18.64 17.54 -0.27
CA TRP A 98 19.45 16.34 -0.47
C TRP A 98 20.96 16.62 -0.61
N SER A 99 21.43 17.87 -0.44
CA SER A 99 22.85 18.19 -0.61
C SER A 99 23.75 17.91 0.61
N HIS A 100 23.19 17.43 1.71
CA HIS A 100 23.92 17.16 2.96
C HIS A 100 23.68 15.74 3.52
N ALA A 101 23.30 14.79 2.66
CA ALA A 101 23.31 13.37 2.99
C ALA A 101 24.44 12.66 2.25
#